data_AF-A0A497HNX0-F1
#
_entry.id   AF-A0A497HNX0-F1
#
_cell.length_a   1.000
_cell.length_b   1.000
_cell.length_c   1.000
_cell.angle_alpha   90.00
_cell.angle_beta   90.00
_cell.angle_gamma   90.00
#
_symmetry.space_group_name_H-M   'P 1'
#
loop_
_entity.id
_entity.type
_entity.pdbx_description
1 polymer ?
#
loop_
_entity_poly.entity_id
_entity_poly.type
_entity_poly.pdbx_seq_one_letter_code
_entity_poly.pdbx_strand_id
1 'polypeptide(L)'
;MGLSPSPGMSVYSVTKNALALATKLVAEEAGDVRIVCVAPGPTDTEMLRRYHPYMPADPPEKVAERIMWVIDNGVSGKCYTVP
;
A
#
# COMPACT_ATOMS: atom_id res chain seq x y z
N MET A 1 -4.11 -1.52 -8.35
CA MET A 1 -3.72 -2.95 -8.32
C MET A 1 -3.77 -3.64 -6.95
N GLY A 2 -3.92 -2.92 -5.82
CA GLY A 2 -4.46 -3.52 -4.57
C GLY A 2 -5.78 -2.88 -4.14
N LEU A 3 -5.84 -1.55 -4.19
CA LEU A 3 -7.05 -0.77 -3.89
C LEU A 3 -7.98 -0.59 -5.09
N SER A 4 -7.48 -0.82 -6.31
CA SER A 4 -8.25 -0.81 -7.56
C SER A 4 -8.48 -2.25 -7.99
N PRO A 5 -9.74 -2.77 -7.93
CA PRO A 5 -10.05 -4.15 -8.28
C PRO A 5 -9.73 -4.47 -9.75
N SER A 6 -9.37 -5.72 -10.02
CA SER A 6 -9.15 -6.24 -11.38
C SER A 6 -9.59 -7.70 -11.48
N PRO A 7 -10.05 -8.18 -12.65
CA PRO A 7 -10.39 -9.58 -12.86
C PRO A 7 -9.25 -10.51 -12.45
N GLY A 8 -9.57 -11.64 -11.79
CA GLY A 8 -8.57 -12.61 -11.31
C GLY A 8 -7.86 -12.24 -10.01
N MET A 9 -8.06 -11.03 -9.47
CA MET A 9 -7.38 -10.53 -8.27
C MET A 9 -8.35 -10.30 -7.10
N SER A 10 -9.48 -11.00 -7.04
CA SER A 10 -10.56 -10.73 -6.07
C SER A 10 -10.08 -10.83 -4.62
N VAL A 11 -9.44 -11.94 -4.24
CA VAL A 11 -8.92 -12.15 -2.87
C VAL A 11 -7.85 -11.10 -2.53
N TYR A 12 -6.93 -10.83 -3.45
CA TYR A 12 -5.90 -9.81 -3.24
C TYR A 12 -6.52 -8.41 -3.06
N SER A 13 -7.49 -8.05 -3.90
CA SER A 13 -8.15 -6.75 -3.85
C SER A 13 -8.96 -6.57 -2.57
N VAL A 14 -9.72 -7.60 -2.16
CA VAL A 14 -10.50 -7.58 -0.92
C VAL A 14 -9.57 -7.41 0.28
N THR A 15 -8.52 -8.21 0.38
CA THR A 15 -7.59 -8.17 1.54
C THR A 15 -6.82 -6.85 1.62
N LYS A 16 -6.40 -6.27 0.48
CA LYS A 16 -5.70 -4.96 0.48
C LYS A 16 -6.63 -3.79 0.79
N ASN A 17 -7.88 -3.83 0.35
CA ASN A 17 -8.89 -2.83 0.76
C ASN A 17 -9.23 -2.95 2.24
N ALA A 18 -9.38 -4.18 2.75
CA ALA A 18 -9.61 -4.43 4.16
C ALA A 18 -8.46 -3.86 5.02
N LEU A 19 -7.20 -3.99 4.59
CA LEU A 19 -6.05 -3.41 5.29
C LEU A 19 -6.08 -1.87 5.31
N ALA A 20 -6.49 -1.23 4.20
CA ALA A 20 -6.65 0.22 4.16
C ALA A 20 -7.75 0.70 5.13
N LEU A 21 -8.86 -0.03 5.24
CA LEU A 21 -9.89 0.26 6.23
C LEU A 21 -9.40 -0.01 7.66
N ALA A 22 -8.72 -1.12 7.89
CA ALA A 22 -8.16 -1.48 9.19
C ALA A 22 -7.16 -0.42 9.69
N THR A 23 -6.38 0.19 8.79
CA THR A 23 -5.49 1.32 9.12
C THR A 23 -6.26 2.45 9.79
N LYS A 24 -7.45 2.80 9.28
CA LYS A 24 -8.30 3.82 9.86
C LYS A 24 -8.85 3.39 11.22
N LEU A 25 -9.33 2.16 11.34
CA LEU A 25 -9.93 1.66 12.59
C LEU A 25 -8.88 1.57 13.70
N VAL A 26 -7.73 0.96 13.43
CA VAL A 26 -6.65 0.81 14.41
C VAL A 26 -6.07 2.17 14.81
N ALA A 27 -6.07 3.16 13.91
CA ALA A 27 -5.63 4.52 14.25
C ALA A 27 -6.47 5.18 15.35
N GLU A 28 -7.77 4.89 15.44
CA GLU A 28 -8.65 5.39 16.51
C GLU A 28 -8.34 4.72 17.86
N GLU A 29 -7.75 3.53 17.84
CA GLU A 29 -7.41 2.73 19.03
C GLU A 29 -5.95 2.89 19.47
N ALA A 30 -5.09 3.49 18.64
CA ALA A 30 -3.64 3.45 18.77
C ALA A 30 -3.03 4.43 19.80
N GLY A 31 -3.84 5.25 20.47
CA GLY A 31 -3.37 6.22 21.47
C GLY A 31 -2.28 7.14 20.90
N ASP A 32 -1.08 7.08 21.49
CA ASP A 32 0.07 7.92 21.08
C ASP A 32 0.84 7.38 19.85
N VAL A 33 0.43 6.25 19.28
CA VAL A 33 1.07 5.66 18.09
C VAL A 33 0.34 6.07 16.81
N ARG A 34 1.09 6.60 15.84
CA ARG A 34 0.55 6.94 14.52
C ARG A 34 0.48 5.72 13.61
N ILE A 35 -0.69 5.44 13.07
CA ILE A 35 -0.92 4.32 12.16
C ILE A 35 -1.13 4.85 10.75
N VAL A 36 -0.32 4.39 9.81
CA VAL A 36 -0.33 4.86 8.41
C VAL A 36 -0.22 3.66 7.46
N CYS A 37 -0.79 3.80 6.27
CA CYS A 37 -0.74 2.79 5.22
C CYS A 37 -0.09 3.37 3.97
N VAL A 38 0.74 2.58 3.29
CA VAL A 38 1.29 2.91 1.98
C VAL A 38 0.81 1.86 0.98
N ALA A 39 0.14 2.31 -0.06
CA ALA A 39 -0.41 1.48 -1.13
C ALA A 39 0.37 1.75 -2.43
N PRO A 40 1.44 0.98 -2.69
CA PRO A 40 2.21 1.17 -3.92
C PRO A 40 1.46 0.72 -5.16
N GLY A 41 1.82 1.32 -6.30
CA GLY A 41 1.60 0.78 -7.63
C GLY A 41 2.50 -0.44 -7.91
N PRO A 42 2.52 -0.94 -9.16
CA PRO A 42 3.45 -1.99 -9.57
C PRO A 42 4.89 -1.60 -9.23
N THR A 43 5.55 -2.41 -8.40
CA THR A 43 6.92 -2.19 -7.92
C THR A 43 7.78 -3.39 -8.33
N ASP A 44 8.99 -3.12 -8.83
CA ASP A 44 9.91 -4.15 -9.33
C ASP A 44 10.47 -5.03 -8.21
N THR A 45 9.65 -6.01 -7.82
CA THR A 45 9.89 -6.95 -6.73
C THR A 45 9.84 -8.37 -7.26
N GLU A 46 10.45 -9.30 -6.53
CA GLU A 46 10.33 -10.73 -6.85
C GLU A 46 8.86 -11.18 -6.91
N MET A 47 8.02 -10.68 -5.99
CA MET A 47 6.58 -10.94 -5.97
C MET A 47 5.92 -10.54 -7.31
N LEU A 48 6.16 -9.33 -7.79
CA LEU A 48 5.55 -8.87 -9.03
C LEU A 48 6.08 -9.67 -10.23
N ARG A 49 7.39 -9.90 -10.31
CA ARG A 49 8.00 -10.69 -11.40
C ARG A 49 7.45 -12.11 -11.48
N ARG A 50 7.13 -12.73 -10.33
CA ARG A 50 6.55 -14.08 -10.27
C ARG A 50 5.13 -14.16 -10.83
N TYR A 51 4.28 -13.19 -10.55
CA TYR A 51 2.86 -13.23 -10.91
C TYR A 51 2.51 -12.43 -12.17
N HIS A 52 3.31 -11.42 -12.51
CA HIS A 52 3.10 -10.50 -13.63
C HIS A 52 4.45 -10.11 -14.30
N PRO A 53 5.16 -11.05 -14.94
CA PRO A 53 6.55 -10.85 -15.40
C PRO A 53 6.76 -9.74 -16.44
N TYR A 54 5.71 -9.33 -17.14
CA TYR A 54 5.77 -8.29 -18.19
C TYR A 54 5.13 -6.97 -17.77
N MET A 55 4.73 -6.83 -16.50
CA MET A 55 4.09 -5.61 -16.01
C MET A 55 5.15 -4.52 -15.83
N PRO A 56 4.98 -3.34 -16.47
CA PRO A 56 5.81 -2.18 -16.16
C PRO A 56 5.72 -1.85 -14.68
N ALA A 57 6.87 -1.61 -14.04
CA ALA A 57 6.96 -1.42 -12.61
C ALA A 57 7.98 -0.34 -12.27
N ASP A 58 7.69 0.40 -11.21
CA ASP A 58 8.62 1.38 -10.66
C ASP A 58 9.72 0.70 -9.83
N PRO A 59 10.91 1.33 -9.70
CA PRO A 59 11.95 0.84 -8.82
C PRO A 59 11.51 0.91 -7.34
N PRO A 60 11.95 -0.02 -6.48
CA PRO A 60 11.57 -0.07 -5.06
C PRO A 60 11.99 1.19 -4.28
N GLU A 61 13.03 1.89 -4.72
CA GLU A 61 13.52 3.13 -4.12
C GLU A 61 12.43 4.23 -4.10
N LYS A 62 11.61 4.32 -5.16
CA LYS A 62 10.49 5.27 -5.22
C LYS A 62 9.45 5.02 -4.13
N VAL A 63 9.19 3.76 -3.80
CA VAL A 63 8.27 3.38 -2.71
C VAL A 63 8.93 3.65 -1.35
N ALA A 64 10.23 3.38 -1.21
CA ALA A 64 10.98 3.65 0.01
C ALA A 64 11.00 5.14 0.36
N GLU A 65 11.26 6.02 -0.62
CA GLU A 65 11.17 7.47 -0.46
C GLU A 65 9.78 7.90 0.03
N ARG A 66 8.73 7.28 -0.52
CA ARG A 66 7.36 7.58 -0.11
C ARG A 66 7.07 7.11 1.32
N ILE A 67 7.62 5.96 1.73
CA ILE A 67 7.52 5.48 3.11
C ILE A 67 8.18 6.48 4.06
N MET A 68 9.40 6.93 3.76
CA MET A 68 10.09 7.94 4.57
C MET A 68 9.29 9.23 4.70
N TRP A 69 8.73 9.73 3.59
CA TRP A 69 7.88 10.92 3.63
C TRP A 69 6.64 10.73 4.51
N VAL A 70 6.01 9.55 4.48
CA VAL A 70 4.81 9.25 5.30
C VAL A 70 5.18 9.09 6.78
N ILE A 71 6.37 8.62 7.10
CA ILE A 71 6.88 8.59 8.48
C ILE A 71 6.99 10.02 9.03
N ASP A 72 7.47 10.97 8.24
CA ASP A 72 7.67 12.35 8.69
C ASP A 72 6.37 13.18 8.66
N ASN A 73 5.53 12.99 7.64
CA ASN A 73 4.41 13.88 7.30
C ASN A 73 3.02 13.20 7.30
N GLY A 74 2.98 11.91 7.63
CA GLY A 74 1.75 11.11 7.59
C GLY A 74 0.71 11.57 8.61
N VAL A 75 -0.56 11.42 8.25
CA VAL A 75 -1.73 11.60 9.11
C VAL A 75 -2.19 10.22 9.55
N SER A 76 -2.42 10.03 10.85
CA SER A 76 -2.91 8.76 11.39
C SER A 76 -4.23 8.35 10.72
N GLY A 77 -4.39 7.06 10.44
CA GLY A 77 -5.57 6.48 9.80
C GLY A 77 -5.64 6.64 8.28
N LYS A 78 -4.65 7.31 7.67
CA LYS A 78 -4.64 7.52 6.21
C LYS A 78 -3.82 6.45 5.48
N CYS A 79 -4.37 5.96 4.38
CA CYS A 79 -3.61 5.19 3.39
C CYS A 79 -3.18 6.09 2.21
N TYR A 80 -1.89 6.07 1.90
CA TYR A 80 -1.25 6.90 0.89
C TYR A 80 -0.92 6.05 -0.33
N THR A 81 -1.46 6.42 -1.49
CA THR A 81 -1.07 5.78 -2.75
C THR A 81 0.29 6.30 -3.21
N VAL A 82 1.09 5.42 -3.80
CA VAL A 82 2.28 5.78 -4.58
C VAL A 82 1.90 5.66 -6.06
N PRO A 83 1.80 6.77 -6.80
CA PRO A 83 1.49 6.74 -8.22
C PRO A 83 2.62 6.11 -9.02
#